data_AF-A0A7W0P939-F1
#
_entry.id   AF-A0A7W0P939-F1
#
_cell.length_a   1.000
_cell.length_b   1.000
_cell.length_c   1.000
_cell.angle_alpha   90.00
_cell.angle_beta   90.00
_cell.angle_gamma   90.00
#
_symmetry.space_group_name_H-M   'P 1'
#
loop_
_entity.id
_entity.type
_entity.pdbx_description
1 polymer ?
#
loop_
_entity_poly.entity_id
_entity_poly.type
_entity_poly.pdbx_seq_one_letter_code
_entity_poly.pdbx_strand_id
1 'polypeptide(L)' 'EKEKAAAAFKPDAVHCLELGVVDAVVPEPPGGAQTDYDEAARLLAESLAESLDDLEGIPGDELRRRRRRRFRSIGVFA' A
#
# COMPACT_ATOMS: atom_id res chain seq x y z
N GLU A 1 18.84 -16.00 -13.76
CA GLU A 1 17.69 -16.63 -13.08
C GLU A 1 17.02 -15.77 -12.02
N LYS A 2 17.66 -15.40 -10.89
CA LYS A 2 17.00 -14.63 -9.81
C LYS A 2 16.42 -13.28 -10.24
N GLU A 3 17.18 -12.47 -10.97
CA GLU A 3 16.72 -11.17 -11.49
C GLU A 3 15.57 -11.32 -12.49
N LYS A 4 15.61 -12.36 -13.33
CA LYS A 4 14.53 -12.67 -14.29
C LYS A 4 13.24 -13.08 -13.57
N ALA A 5 13.34 -13.84 -12.49
CA ALA A 5 12.19 -14.25 -11.68
C ALA A 5 11.57 -13.06 -10.93
N ALA A 6 12.38 -12.17 -10.35
CA ALA A 6 11.90 -10.96 -9.69
C ALA A 6 11.22 -10.01 -10.69
N ALA A 7 11.81 -9.82 -11.87
CA ALA A 7 11.22 -9.00 -12.94
C ALA A 7 9.90 -9.57 -13.48
N ALA A 8 9.77 -10.90 -13.54
CA ALA A 8 8.53 -11.56 -13.94
C ALA A 8 7.43 -11.50 -12.87
N PHE A 9 7.81 -11.54 -11.60
CA PHE A 9 6.88 -11.45 -10.46
C PHE A 9 6.42 -10.01 -10.18
N LYS A 10 7.22 -9.01 -10.56
CA LYS A 10 6.95 -7.56 -10.38
C LYS A 10 6.56 -7.18 -8.93
N PRO A 11 7.41 -7.47 -7.92
CA PRO A 11 7.10 -7.18 -6.52
C PRO A 11 7.26 -5.70 -6.14
N ASP A 12 7.46 -4.79 -7.10
CA ASP A 12 7.66 -3.38 -6.79
C ASP A 12 6.35 -2.67 -6.41
N ALA A 13 6.50 -1.63 -5.59
CA ALA A 13 5.37 -0.92 -5.00
C ALA A 13 4.44 -0.29 -6.04
N VAL A 14 4.97 0.16 -7.17
CA VAL A 14 4.20 0.78 -8.26
C VAL A 14 3.29 -0.25 -8.90
N HIS A 15 3.82 -1.42 -9.29
CA HIS A 15 2.98 -2.48 -9.83
C HIS A 15 1.95 -3.00 -8.81
N CYS A 16 2.30 -3.11 -7.53
CA CYS A 16 1.33 -3.46 -6.49
C CYS A 16 0.19 -2.45 -6.37
N LEU A 17 0.49 -1.15 -6.55
CA LEU A 17 -0.51 -0.09 -6.56
C LEU A 17 -1.39 -0.16 -7.82
N GLU A 18 -0.79 -0.35 -9.00
CA GLU A 18 -1.52 -0.53 -10.27
C GLU A 18 -2.47 -1.74 -10.23
N LEU A 19 -2.07 -2.81 -9.55
CA LEU A 19 -2.90 -4.01 -9.34
C LEU A 19 -3.98 -3.83 -8.25
N GLY A 20 -3.99 -2.70 -7.54
CA GLY A 20 -4.92 -2.42 -6.44
C GLY A 20 -4.72 -3.31 -5.21
N VAL A 21 -3.52 -3.89 -5.05
CA VAL A 21 -3.18 -4.73 -3.89
C VAL A 21 -2.90 -3.83 -2.68
N VAL A 22 -2.20 -2.72 -2.90
CA VAL A 22 -1.96 -1.65 -1.92
C VAL A 22 -2.74 -0.40 -2.31
N ASP A 23 -2.99 0.48 -1.33
CA ASP A 23 -3.79 1.70 -1.55
C ASP A 23 -2.91 2.93 -1.87
N ALA A 24 -1.66 2.92 -1.39
CA ALA A 24 -0.71 4.01 -1.58
C ALA A 24 0.73 3.50 -1.51
N VAL A 25 1.65 4.30 -2.03
CA VAL A 25 3.10 4.12 -1.87
C VAL A 25 3.63 5.29 -1.05
N VAL A 26 4.25 5.00 0.09
CA VAL A 26 4.87 6.01 0.95
C VAL A 26 6.18 6.45 0.31
N PRO A 27 6.42 7.76 0.11
CA PRO A 27 7.68 8.25 -0.41
C PRO A 27 8.82 8.00 0.57
N GLU A 28 10.04 7.84 0.05
CA GLU A 28 11.25 7.74 0.86
C GLU A 28 12.05 9.05 0.85
N PRO A 29 12.82 9.33 1.93
CA PRO A 29 13.78 10.43 1.93
C PRO A 29 14.83 10.29 0.80
N PRO A 30 15.49 11.39 0.42
CA PRO A 30 16.59 11.34 -0.54
C PRO A 30 17.68 10.34 -0.11
N GLY A 31 17.96 9.36 -0.96
CA GLY A 31 18.93 8.28 -0.68
C GLY A 31 18.35 7.03 0.00
N GLY A 32 17.06 7.04 0.35
CA GLY A 32 16.29 5.91 0.86
C GLY A 32 15.97 6.01 2.35
N ALA A 33 15.01 5.22 2.84
CA ALA A 33 14.56 5.28 4.23
C ALA A 33 15.67 5.05 5.28
N GLN A 34 16.76 4.38 4.91
CA GLN A 34 17.92 4.18 5.79
C GLN A 34 18.80 5.42 5.99
N THR A 35 18.67 6.46 5.16
CA THR A 35 19.54 7.65 5.23
C THR A 35 19.03 8.68 6.23
N ASP A 36 17.72 8.73 6.44
CA ASP A 36 17.06 9.62 7.38
C ASP A 36 15.82 8.94 7.97
N TYR A 37 15.99 8.35 9.15
CA TYR A 37 14.92 7.63 9.83
C TYR A 37 13.80 8.55 10.32
N ASP A 38 14.14 9.79 10.70
CA ASP A 38 13.18 10.75 11.23
C ASP A 38 12.25 11.23 10.11
N GLU A 39 12.82 11.55 8.93
CA GLU A 39 12.01 11.94 7.77
C GLU A 39 11.19 10.75 7.25
N ALA A 40 11.76 9.54 7.19
CA ALA A 40 11.01 8.36 6.80
C ALA A 40 9.80 8.10 7.74
N ALA A 41 10.00 8.25 9.06
CA ALA A 41 8.93 8.14 10.04
C ALA A 41 7.87 9.22 9.87
N ARG A 42 8.28 10.46 9.55
CA ARG A 42 7.36 11.58 9.29
C ARG A 42 6.47 11.30 8.07
N LEU A 43 7.07 10.89 6.95
CA LEU A 43 6.33 10.55 5.72
C LEU A 43 5.36 9.39 5.94
N LEU A 44 5.77 8.38 6.70
CA LEU A 44 4.90 7.27 7.08
C LEU A 44 3.74 7.74 7.97
N ALA A 45 4.01 8.58 8.97
CA ALA A 45 2.99 9.08 9.89
C ALA A 45 1.91 9.88 9.16
N GLU A 46 2.30 10.70 8.18
CA GLU A 46 1.39 11.47 7.32
C GLU A 46 0.46 10.53 6.54
N SER A 47 1.01 9.52 5.85
CA SER A 47 0.22 8.54 5.09
C SER A 47 -0.72 7.70 5.98
N LEU A 48 -0.28 7.35 7.21
CA LEU A 48 -1.12 6.63 8.16
C LEU A 48 -2.27 7.49 8.69
N ALA A 49 -2.04 8.78 8.94
CA ALA A 49 -3.07 9.71 9.37
C ALA A 49 -4.16 9.85 8.30
N GLU A 50 -3.77 10.10 7.04
CA GLU A 50 -4.71 10.16 5.91
C GLU A 50 -5.52 8.86 5.77
N SER A 51 -4.85 7.71 5.86
CA SER A 51 -5.52 6.40 5.77
C SER A 51 -6.50 6.16 6.92
N LEU A 52 -6.22 6.70 8.11
CA LEU A 52 -7.11 6.57 9.26
C LEU A 52 -8.31 7.50 9.13
N ASP A 53 -8.09 8.75 8.71
CA ASP A 53 -9.14 9.74 8.47
C ASP A 53 -10.16 9.23 7.44
N ASP A 54 -9.70 8.56 6.37
CA ASP A 54 -10.55 7.91 5.37
C ASP A 54 -11.44 6.80 5.93
N LEU A 55 -11.00 6.17 7.03
CA LEU A 55 -11.72 5.08 7.69
C LEU A 55 -12.55 5.55 8.89
N GLU A 56 -12.23 6.72 9.43
CA GLU A 56 -12.93 7.31 10.56
C GLU A 56 -14.40 7.60 10.21
N GLY A 57 -15.29 7.40 11.16
CA GLY A 57 -16.73 7.63 10.95
C GLY A 57 -17.44 6.55 10.13
N ILE A 58 -16.74 5.58 9.54
CA ILE A 58 -17.39 4.43 8.87
C ILE A 58 -17.89 3.44 9.95
N PRO A 59 -19.18 3.07 9.94
CA PRO A 59 -19.71 2.04 10.83
C PRO A 59 -18.95 0.71 10.72
N GLY A 60 -18.71 0.05 11.85
CA GLY A 60 -17.87 -1.15 11.88
C GLY A 60 -18.39 -2.32 11.02
N ASP A 61 -19.70 -2.43 10.82
CA ASP A 61 -20.29 -3.40 9.90
C ASP A 61 -20.00 -3.06 8.43
N GLU A 62 -20.02 -1.78 8.07
CA GLU A 62 -19.64 -1.29 6.76
C GLU A 62 -18.13 -1.46 6.50
N LEU A 63 -17.26 -1.19 7.48
CA LEU A 63 -15.82 -1.47 7.37
C LEU A 63 -15.55 -2.94 7.03
N ARG A 64 -16.25 -3.87 7.69
CA ARG A 64 -16.13 -5.32 7.41
C ARG A 64 -16.61 -5.65 5.99
N ARG A 65 -17.73 -5.07 5.54
CA ARG A 65 -18.23 -5.27 4.16
C ARG A 65 -17.26 -4.75 3.12
N ARG A 66 -16.74 -3.52 3.30
CA ARG A 66 -15.74 -2.90 2.41
C ARG A 66 -14.47 -3.74 2.33
N ARG A 67 -13.93 -4.16 3.49
CA ARG A 67 -12.77 -5.06 3.56
C ARG A 67 -13.00 -6.37 2.79
N ARG A 68 -14.16 -7.01 2.98
CA ARG A 68 -14.51 -8.25 2.26
C ARG A 68 -14.58 -8.02 0.74
N ARG A 69 -15.16 -6.90 0.30
CA ARG A 69 -15.24 -6.53 -1.12
C ARG A 69 -13.84 -6.33 -1.71
N ARG A 70 -12.98 -5.55 -1.04
CA ARG A 70 -11.58 -5.31 -1.46
C ARG A 70 -10.83 -6.60 -1.70
N PHE A 71 -10.80 -7.52 -0.73
CA PHE A 71 -10.07 -8.78 -0.91
C PHE A 71 -10.63 -9.67 -2.02
N ARG A 72 -11.93 -9.57 -2.32
CA ARG A 72 -12.55 -10.33 -3.42
C ARG A 72 -12.33 -9.70 -4.79
N SER A 73 -12.04 -8.41 -4.87
CA SER A 73 -11.71 -7.75 -6.14
C SER A 73 -10.24 -7.90 -6.52
N ILE A 74 -9.37 -8.29 -5.58
CA ILE A 74 -7.96 -8.56 -5.88
C ILE A 74 -7.86 -9.90 -6.63
N GLY A 75 -7.27 -9.85 -7.83
CA GLY A 75 -7.09 -10.99 -8.72
C GLY A 75 -7.90 -10.88 -10.01
N VAL A 76 -7.36 -11.41 -11.10
CA VAL A 76 -8.07 -11.51 -12.38
C VAL A 76 -8.80 -12.85 -12.41
N PHE A 77 -10.13 -12.82 -12.36
CA PHE A 77 -10.96 -14.00 -12.54
C PHE A 77 -11.38 -14.08 -14.02
N ALA A 78 -11.12 -15.22 -14.65
CA ALA A 78 -11.62 -15.57 -15.97
C ALA A 78 -13.07 -16.09 -15.89
#